data_AF-A0A4Y3RR80-F1
#
_entry.id   AF-A0A4Y3RR80-F1
#
_cell.length_a   1.000
_cell.length_b   1.000
_cell.length_c   1.000
_cell.angle_alpha   90.00
_cell.angle_beta   90.00
_cell.angle_gamma   90.00
#
_symmetry.space_group_name_H-M   'P 1'
#
loop_
_entity.id
_entity.type
_entity.pdbx_description
1 polymer ?
#
loop_
_entity_poly.entity_id
_entity_poly.type
_entity_poly.pdbx_seq_one_letter_code
_entity_poly.pdbx_strand_id
1 'polypeptide(L)'
;MGTGDGTVLGTTLLHNSGPTASRWNLVLLAEGYRSSEMAQWHTDAQFFVSQLFAIPPFNEPAVQGRINIHRVDVTSTGSGADDPVSCGGTGATPKTYFDATYCTGGLARLLTANTSTVQGVLTAQVPAWHQAIVVVNSAKYGGSGGTVAVTSTSGNWVTVAAHELGHSAFGLADEYESWVSCPSETGHDLYTGTEPTAPNITLDTGRTTIKWAALVQATTTMPTSRNADCSVCDPQANPVAAGTIGAFEGAGYYHCGLYRPAFNCMMRNLTPFCAVCQGVIRRTLQPFEWALRAADVTSTIIECVFDPSGTAVPNDIAPAIRITGATGSGSLQSRLYPRGVAGSLGAGKYPYEYRVDMTPVSGPLPASAVRTLSLDFGPVSRVDYDGTGGSDLFVIAQGGPGTVRPVSATQRGSRLTIDFGTPGVAAGNSSFFLGLTSDHPPRDTTAQITDGAGNTHTLATRAPAFPTP
;
A
#
# COMPACT_ATOMS: atom_id res chain seq x y z
N MET A 1 8.20 0.39 35.18
CA MET A 1 8.23 1.86 34.99
C MET A 1 6.93 2.23 34.27
N GLY A 2 6.73 3.45 33.74
CA GLY A 2 5.50 3.74 32.99
C GLY A 2 5.20 5.20 32.72
N THR A 3 3.92 5.56 32.58
CA THR A 3 3.49 6.91 32.14
C THR A 3 3.96 8.08 33.00
N GLY A 4 4.37 7.83 34.25
CA GLY A 4 4.98 8.84 35.13
C GLY A 4 6.45 9.12 34.84
N ASP A 5 7.10 8.31 34.02
CA ASP A 5 8.53 8.39 33.70
C ASP A 5 8.81 9.20 32.42
N GLY A 6 7.87 10.06 32.02
CA GLY A 6 8.01 10.88 30.82
C GLY A 6 6.75 11.68 30.49
N THR A 7 6.65 12.23 29.28
CA THR A 7 5.50 13.04 28.87
C THR A 7 5.29 13.01 27.35
N VAL A 8 4.03 12.96 26.92
CA VAL A 8 3.65 13.15 25.50
C VAL A 8 3.70 14.64 25.19
N LEU A 9 4.55 15.04 24.24
CA LEU A 9 4.74 16.44 23.85
C LEU A 9 3.83 16.86 22.70
N GLY A 10 3.49 15.93 21.80
CA GLY A 10 2.58 16.21 20.69
C GLY A 10 2.82 15.32 19.48
N THR A 11 2.11 15.64 18.39
CA THR A 11 2.12 14.86 17.15
C THR A 11 2.47 15.73 15.95
N THR A 12 3.26 15.18 15.03
CA THR A 12 3.61 15.80 13.74
C THR A 12 3.35 14.83 12.59
N LEU A 13 2.73 15.30 11.51
CA LEU A 13 2.54 14.53 10.28
C LEU A 13 3.82 14.61 9.43
N LEU A 14 4.58 13.50 9.34
CA LEU A 14 5.84 13.44 8.59
C LEU A 14 5.60 13.17 7.10
N HIS A 15 4.61 12.35 6.78
CA HIS A 15 4.17 12.08 5.41
C HIS A 15 2.68 12.34 5.29
N ASN A 16 2.33 13.37 4.52
CA ASN A 16 0.95 13.78 4.27
C ASN A 16 0.57 13.44 2.82
N SER A 17 -0.19 12.37 2.63
CA SER A 17 -0.73 11.99 1.33
C SER A 17 -2.20 12.38 1.15
N GLY A 18 -2.82 13.01 2.15
CA GLY A 18 -4.21 13.47 2.12
C GLY A 18 -4.89 13.43 3.49
N PRO A 19 -6.22 13.64 3.55
CA PRO A 19 -6.96 13.69 4.79
C PRO A 19 -6.80 12.42 5.62
N THR A 20 -6.47 12.56 6.91
CA THR A 20 -6.29 11.44 7.86
C THR A 20 -7.45 10.44 7.85
N ALA A 21 -8.69 10.92 7.66
CA ALA A 21 -9.89 10.08 7.63
C ALA A 21 -9.99 9.14 6.42
N SER A 22 -9.23 9.38 5.34
CA SER A 22 -9.26 8.57 4.12
C SER A 22 -7.93 7.86 3.81
N ARG A 23 -6.92 8.02 4.67
CA ARG A 23 -5.60 7.37 4.56
C ARG A 23 -5.41 6.30 5.63
N TRP A 24 -4.56 5.33 5.34
CA TRP A 24 -4.04 4.40 6.34
C TRP A 24 -2.98 5.13 7.18
N ASN A 25 -3.21 5.26 8.48
CA ASN A 25 -2.37 6.06 9.36
C ASN A 25 -1.42 5.16 10.14
N LEU A 26 -0.14 5.24 9.81
CA LEU A 26 0.97 4.67 10.58
C LEU A 26 1.45 5.69 11.61
N VAL A 27 1.65 5.27 12.86
CA VAL A 27 2.13 6.15 13.92
C VAL A 27 3.44 5.63 14.50
N LEU A 28 4.46 6.48 14.51
CA LEU A 28 5.76 6.21 15.13
C LEU A 28 5.76 6.86 16.52
N LEU A 29 6.07 6.10 17.57
CA LEU A 29 6.19 6.62 18.93
C LEU A 29 7.62 6.48 19.43
N ALA A 30 8.14 7.56 20.03
CA ALA A 30 9.41 7.54 20.73
C ALA A 30 9.32 6.72 22.01
N GLU A 31 10.31 5.87 22.27
CA GLU A 31 10.49 5.21 23.56
C GLU A 31 11.96 5.24 23.99
N GLY A 32 12.20 5.56 25.26
CA GLY A 32 13.57 5.66 25.77
C GLY A 32 14.37 6.84 25.21
N TYR A 33 13.70 7.89 24.70
CA TYR A 33 14.34 9.14 24.33
C TYR A 33 14.09 10.21 25.40
N ARG A 34 15.14 10.78 25.98
CA ARG A 34 15.04 11.91 26.90
C ARG A 34 14.63 13.18 26.19
N SER A 35 14.21 14.19 26.97
CA SER A 35 13.93 15.53 26.43
C SER A 35 15.12 16.11 25.63
N SER A 36 16.36 15.83 26.05
CA SER A 36 17.58 16.24 25.34
C SER A 36 17.86 15.44 24.05
N GLU A 37 17.18 14.32 23.84
CA GLU A 37 17.36 13.41 22.70
C GLU A 37 16.22 13.53 21.67
N MET A 38 15.26 14.44 21.87
CA MET A 38 14.13 14.63 20.93
C MET A 38 14.59 15.01 19.52
N ALA A 39 15.69 15.75 19.37
CA ALA A 39 16.25 16.03 18.05
C ALA A 39 16.76 14.76 17.34
N GLN A 40 17.29 13.79 18.09
CA GLN A 40 17.66 12.48 17.54
C GLN A 40 16.41 11.70 17.14
N TRP A 41 15.37 11.67 17.99
CA TRP A 41 14.09 11.05 17.64
C TRP A 41 13.49 11.61 16.35
N HIS A 42 13.52 12.93 16.17
CA HIS A 42 13.02 13.57 14.95
C HIS A 42 13.80 13.10 13.71
N THR A 43 15.11 12.98 13.84
CA THR A 43 16.00 12.43 12.80
C THR A 43 15.66 10.96 12.51
N ASP A 44 15.52 10.12 13.54
CA ASP A 44 15.24 8.69 13.41
C ASP A 44 13.88 8.44 12.74
N ALA A 45 12.85 9.20 13.14
CA ALA A 45 11.52 9.09 12.55
C ALA A 45 11.50 9.51 11.07
N GLN A 46 12.22 10.59 10.71
CA GLN A 46 12.36 11.00 9.31
C GLN A 46 13.17 9.99 8.49
N PHE A 47 14.22 9.43 9.08
CA PHE A 47 15.03 8.38 8.47
C PHE A 47 14.17 7.14 8.19
N PHE A 48 13.36 6.69 9.14
CA PHE A 48 12.41 5.60 8.93
C PHE A 48 11.49 5.84 7.75
N VAL A 49 10.85 7.01 7.65
CA VAL A 49 9.95 7.34 6.52
C VAL A 49 10.69 7.21 5.19
N SER A 50 11.91 7.73 5.10
CA SER A 50 12.72 7.66 3.87
C SER A 50 13.08 6.23 3.47
N GLN A 51 13.44 5.40 4.44
CA GLN A 51 13.89 4.02 4.20
C GLN A 51 12.70 3.08 3.97
N LEU A 52 11.59 3.23 4.69
CA LEU A 52 10.37 2.45 4.43
C LEU A 52 9.93 2.64 2.97
N PHE A 53 9.89 3.88 2.49
CA PHE A 53 9.53 4.19 1.11
C PHE A 53 10.59 3.83 0.06
N ALA A 54 11.74 3.27 0.45
CA ALA A 54 12.66 2.62 -0.46
C ALA A 54 12.38 1.09 -0.60
N ILE A 55 11.57 0.51 0.29
CA ILE A 55 11.28 -0.93 0.34
C ILE A 55 10.03 -1.25 -0.51
N PRO A 56 10.09 -2.17 -1.48
CA PRO A 56 8.89 -2.66 -2.16
C PRO A 56 7.91 -3.38 -1.21
N PRO A 57 6.58 -3.11 -1.32
CA PRO A 57 5.91 -2.28 -2.30
C PRO A 57 5.70 -0.82 -1.83
N PHE A 58 6.22 -0.43 -0.67
CA PHE A 58 6.09 0.94 -0.13
C PHE A 58 6.79 2.00 -0.98
N ASN A 59 7.67 1.60 -1.90
CA ASN A 59 8.25 2.49 -2.90
C ASN A 59 7.30 2.85 -4.07
N GLU A 60 6.13 2.20 -4.14
CA GLU A 60 5.14 2.50 -5.17
C GLU A 60 4.37 3.78 -4.81
N PRO A 61 4.26 4.76 -5.73
CA PRO A 61 3.50 5.99 -5.48
C PRO A 61 2.04 5.74 -5.07
N ALA A 62 1.40 4.73 -5.64
CA ALA A 62 0.03 4.34 -5.30
C ALA A 62 -0.10 3.74 -3.89
N VAL A 63 0.99 3.19 -3.32
CA VAL A 63 1.06 2.72 -1.94
C VAL A 63 1.35 3.91 -1.01
N GLN A 64 2.35 4.73 -1.34
CA GLN A 64 2.68 5.95 -0.58
C GLN A 64 1.50 6.91 -0.48
N GLY A 65 0.74 7.07 -1.57
CA GLY A 65 -0.42 7.93 -1.65
C GLY A 65 -1.60 7.51 -0.76
N ARG A 66 -1.58 6.29 -0.23
CA ARG A 66 -2.60 5.74 0.68
C ARG A 66 -2.21 5.82 2.14
N ILE A 67 -0.95 6.14 2.44
CA ILE A 67 -0.39 6.11 3.78
C ILE A 67 -0.19 7.54 4.27
N ASN A 68 -0.56 7.81 5.52
CA ASN A 68 -0.04 8.93 6.29
C ASN A 68 0.89 8.38 7.38
N ILE A 69 1.99 9.07 7.66
CA ILE A 69 2.91 8.70 8.74
C ILE A 69 2.99 9.84 9.75
N HIS A 70 2.55 9.56 10.97
CA HIS A 70 2.58 10.47 12.10
C HIS A 70 3.75 10.12 13.03
N ARG A 71 4.40 11.13 13.57
CA ARG A 71 5.38 11.02 14.65
C ARG A 71 4.76 11.55 15.92
N VAL A 72 4.78 10.77 16.99
CA VAL A 72 4.38 11.22 18.33
C VAL A 72 5.64 11.38 19.18
N ASP A 73 5.84 12.59 19.67
CA ASP A 73 6.97 12.95 20.51
C ASP A 73 6.63 12.58 21.95
N VAL A 74 7.33 11.60 22.49
CA VAL A 74 7.17 11.12 23.87
C VAL A 74 8.54 11.13 24.52
N THR A 75 8.68 11.89 25.61
CA THR A 75 9.92 11.88 26.39
C THR A 75 9.90 10.73 27.39
N SER A 76 11.09 10.27 27.73
CA SER A 76 11.39 9.37 28.85
C SER A 76 12.40 10.01 29.79
N THR A 77 12.42 9.59 31.06
CA THR A 77 13.39 10.07 32.05
C THR A 77 14.74 9.39 31.83
N GLY A 78 14.70 8.09 31.54
CA GLY A 78 15.82 7.26 31.13
C GLY A 78 15.99 7.23 29.61
N SER A 79 17.21 6.90 29.19
CA SER A 79 17.53 6.59 27.79
C SER A 79 17.75 5.08 27.68
N GLY A 80 17.25 4.42 26.64
CA GLY A 80 17.34 2.96 26.48
C GLY A 80 16.05 2.20 26.76
N ALA A 81 16.22 0.94 27.15
CA ALA A 81 15.19 0.03 27.61
C ALA A 81 15.80 -0.88 28.69
N ASP A 82 14.94 -1.55 29.44
CA ASP A 82 15.37 -2.53 30.44
C ASP A 82 16.14 -3.69 29.78
N ASP A 83 17.28 -4.05 30.36
CA ASP A 83 18.20 -5.07 29.84
C ASP A 83 18.53 -6.14 30.90
N PRO A 84 17.63 -7.10 31.16
CA PRO A 84 17.73 -8.01 32.31
C PRO A 84 18.95 -8.95 32.26
N VAL A 85 19.63 -9.09 33.41
CA VAL A 85 20.78 -10.02 33.57
C VAL A 85 20.41 -11.49 33.34
N SER A 86 19.14 -11.86 33.57
CA SER A 86 18.64 -13.23 33.38
C SER A 86 18.71 -13.72 31.93
N CYS A 87 18.79 -12.81 30.96
CA CYS A 87 19.04 -13.12 29.56
C CYS A 87 20.39 -12.60 29.06
N GLY A 88 21.39 -12.51 29.94
CA GLY A 88 22.73 -12.02 29.58
C GLY A 88 22.80 -10.51 29.30
N GLY A 89 21.80 -9.75 29.76
CA GLY A 89 21.80 -8.29 29.70
C GLY A 89 22.70 -7.64 30.76
N THR A 90 22.84 -6.33 30.66
CA THR A 90 23.67 -5.48 31.55
C THR A 90 23.07 -5.24 32.94
N GLY A 91 21.78 -5.52 33.13
CA GLY A 91 21.02 -5.16 34.32
C GLY A 91 20.52 -3.72 34.34
N ALA A 92 20.65 -2.99 33.22
CA ALA A 92 20.11 -1.63 33.12
C ALA A 92 18.59 -1.62 33.23
N THR A 93 18.04 -0.68 34.00
CA THR A 93 16.58 -0.48 34.14
C THR A 93 16.22 1.02 34.02
N PRO A 94 16.39 1.63 32.83
CA PRO A 94 16.08 3.04 32.63
C PRO A 94 14.57 3.30 32.76
N LYS A 95 14.21 4.40 33.43
CA LYS A 95 12.82 4.83 33.60
C LYS A 95 12.22 5.38 32.31
N THR A 96 11.50 4.55 31.55
CA THR A 96 10.93 4.93 30.26
C THR A 96 9.40 4.93 30.23
N TYR A 97 8.83 5.67 29.29
CA TYR A 97 7.40 5.99 29.27
C TYR A 97 6.52 4.77 28.96
N PHE A 98 6.92 3.96 27.97
CA PHE A 98 6.20 2.75 27.57
C PHE A 98 6.76 1.48 28.23
N ASP A 99 7.68 1.60 29.18
CA ASP A 99 8.25 0.47 29.95
C ASP A 99 8.85 -0.61 29.04
N ALA A 100 9.62 -0.20 28.02
CA ALA A 100 10.25 -1.13 27.11
C ALA A 100 11.30 -2.02 27.79
N THR A 101 11.28 -3.32 27.47
CA THR A 101 12.15 -4.33 28.08
C THR A 101 12.56 -5.40 27.08
N TYR A 102 13.84 -5.79 27.14
CA TYR A 102 14.35 -7.01 26.52
C TYR A 102 14.00 -8.25 27.35
N CYS A 103 14.34 -9.45 26.86
CA CYS A 103 14.20 -10.71 27.61
C CYS A 103 12.74 -11.12 27.86
N THR A 104 11.78 -10.56 27.12
CA THR A 104 10.39 -11.03 27.20
C THR A 104 10.32 -12.49 26.78
N GLY A 105 9.61 -13.32 27.56
CA GLY A 105 9.50 -14.76 27.30
C GLY A 105 10.84 -15.53 27.39
N GLY A 106 11.89 -14.94 27.98
CA GLY A 106 13.21 -15.58 28.09
C GLY A 106 14.08 -15.48 26.83
N LEU A 107 13.64 -14.74 25.81
CA LEU A 107 14.40 -14.54 24.58
C LEU A 107 15.17 -13.23 24.63
N ALA A 108 16.51 -13.29 24.64
CA ALA A 108 17.37 -12.12 24.86
C ALA A 108 17.14 -10.95 23.87
N ARG A 109 16.77 -11.26 22.62
CA ARG A 109 16.48 -10.30 21.55
C ARG A 109 15.05 -9.80 21.51
N LEU A 110 14.13 -10.42 22.26
CA LEU A 110 12.71 -10.06 22.21
C LEU A 110 12.52 -8.78 23.01
N LEU A 111 12.24 -7.69 22.29
CA LEU A 111 12.04 -6.35 22.83
C LEU A 111 10.56 -6.00 22.72
N THR A 112 9.94 -5.69 23.84
CA THR A 112 8.51 -5.35 23.91
C THR A 112 8.29 -4.05 24.69
N ALA A 113 7.13 -3.43 24.52
CA ALA A 113 6.69 -2.28 25.29
C ALA A 113 5.26 -2.50 25.82
N ASN A 114 4.83 -1.71 26.80
CA ASN A 114 3.49 -1.80 27.36
C ASN A 114 2.43 -1.37 26.32
N THR A 115 1.76 -2.36 25.73
CA THR A 115 0.80 -2.15 24.64
C THR A 115 -0.40 -1.30 25.07
N SER A 116 -0.89 -1.46 26.31
CA SER A 116 -2.03 -0.67 26.80
C SER A 116 -1.70 0.82 26.88
N THR A 117 -0.50 1.17 27.36
CA THR A 117 -0.05 2.56 27.41
C THR A 117 0.14 3.14 26.01
N VAL A 118 0.74 2.37 25.09
CA VAL A 118 0.90 2.77 23.69
C VAL A 118 -0.45 3.08 23.04
N GLN A 119 -1.44 2.18 23.18
CA GLN A 119 -2.78 2.38 22.63
C GLN A 119 -3.52 3.59 23.22
N GLY A 120 -3.30 3.87 24.52
CA GLY A 120 -3.82 5.07 25.16
C GLY A 120 -3.29 6.34 24.50
N VAL A 121 -1.97 6.41 24.26
CA VAL A 121 -1.35 7.54 23.55
C VAL A 121 -1.84 7.63 22.11
N LEU A 122 -1.87 6.51 21.37
CA LEU A 122 -2.36 6.47 20.00
C LEU A 122 -3.77 7.02 19.86
N THR A 123 -4.69 6.57 20.72
CA THR A 123 -6.09 6.99 20.69
C THR A 123 -6.23 8.48 21.01
N ALA A 124 -5.41 9.02 21.92
CA ALA A 124 -5.44 10.43 22.28
C ALA A 124 -4.82 11.33 21.21
N GLN A 125 -3.76 10.87 20.54
CA GLN A 125 -2.94 11.69 19.65
C GLN A 125 -3.37 11.57 18.18
N VAL A 126 -3.70 10.36 17.73
CA VAL A 126 -4.12 10.07 16.34
C VAL A 126 -5.30 9.10 16.39
N PRO A 127 -6.54 9.55 16.70
CA PRO A 127 -7.69 8.66 16.88
C PRO A 127 -8.00 7.75 15.68
N ALA A 128 -7.58 8.14 14.48
CA ALA A 128 -7.73 7.36 13.24
C ALA A 128 -6.48 6.53 12.90
N TRP A 129 -5.65 6.18 13.89
CA TRP A 129 -4.51 5.29 13.70
C TRP A 129 -4.98 3.91 13.22
N HIS A 130 -4.16 3.27 12.39
CA HIS A 130 -4.41 1.92 11.90
C HIS A 130 -3.32 0.95 12.35
N GLN A 131 -2.08 1.41 12.41
CA GLN A 131 -0.97 0.66 12.98
C GLN A 131 0.05 1.61 13.63
N ALA A 132 0.84 1.06 14.56
CA ALA A 132 1.92 1.78 15.19
C ALA A 132 3.23 0.99 15.25
N ILE A 133 4.33 1.74 15.34
CA ILE A 133 5.68 1.25 15.63
C ILE A 133 6.22 2.05 16.83
N VAL A 134 6.57 1.35 17.90
CA VAL A 134 7.34 1.91 19.01
C VAL A 134 8.83 1.79 18.65
N VAL A 135 9.50 2.93 18.55
CA VAL A 135 10.94 2.99 18.24
C VAL A 135 11.68 3.26 19.53
N VAL A 136 12.48 2.29 19.96
CA VAL A 136 13.20 2.30 21.23
C VAL A 136 14.64 2.76 20.99
N ASN A 137 15.05 3.81 21.68
CA ASN A 137 16.41 4.36 21.60
C ASN A 137 17.44 3.40 22.25
N SER A 138 17.83 2.35 21.54
CA SER A 138 18.73 1.32 22.06
C SER A 138 19.64 0.79 20.97
N ALA A 139 20.94 0.74 21.27
CA ALA A 139 21.94 0.16 20.37
C ALA A 139 21.98 -1.37 20.39
N LYS A 140 21.32 -2.02 21.35
CA LYS A 140 21.17 -3.48 21.40
C LYS A 140 20.14 -3.91 20.36
N TYR A 141 20.40 -5.01 19.65
CA TYR A 141 19.45 -5.54 18.66
C TYR A 141 18.23 -6.17 19.34
N GLY A 142 17.05 -5.81 18.85
CA GLY A 142 15.79 -6.46 19.21
C GLY A 142 14.57 -5.76 18.62
N GLY A 143 13.47 -6.50 18.62
CA GLY A 143 12.17 -6.08 18.11
C GLY A 143 11.11 -7.12 18.41
N SER A 144 9.86 -6.78 18.09
CA SER A 144 8.72 -7.69 18.11
C SER A 144 7.57 -7.16 17.26
N GLY A 145 6.82 -8.07 16.65
CA GLY A 145 5.52 -7.82 16.06
C GLY A 145 4.39 -8.07 17.07
N GLY A 146 3.17 -7.68 16.70
CA GLY A 146 1.99 -7.94 17.52
C GLY A 146 0.91 -6.89 17.29
N THR A 147 0.18 -6.51 18.33
CA THR A 147 -0.80 -5.42 18.25
C THR A 147 -0.14 -4.10 17.85
N VAL A 148 1.07 -3.87 18.32
CA VAL A 148 1.97 -2.80 17.86
C VAL A 148 3.32 -3.43 17.55
N ALA A 149 4.02 -2.88 16.55
CA ALA A 149 5.39 -3.28 16.29
C ALA A 149 6.33 -2.55 17.26
N VAL A 150 7.42 -3.19 17.64
CA VAL A 150 8.48 -2.62 18.48
C VAL A 150 9.82 -2.89 17.83
N THR A 151 10.69 -1.88 17.78
CA THR A 151 12.06 -2.03 17.27
C THR A 151 13.03 -1.19 18.08
N SER A 152 14.23 -1.70 18.28
CA SER A 152 15.40 -0.90 18.71
C SER A 152 15.99 -0.12 17.54
N THR A 153 16.76 0.94 17.78
CA THR A 153 17.52 1.69 16.76
C THR A 153 18.89 1.08 16.43
N SER A 154 19.04 -0.24 16.57
CA SER A 154 20.30 -0.95 16.33
C SER A 154 20.51 -1.34 14.87
N GLY A 155 21.69 -1.06 14.31
CA GLY A 155 22.09 -1.52 12.98
C GLY A 155 21.10 -1.13 11.88
N ASN A 156 20.67 -2.10 11.07
CA ASN A 156 19.67 -1.89 10.00
C ASN A 156 18.22 -1.99 10.53
N TRP A 157 17.92 -1.20 11.57
CA TRP A 157 16.66 -1.31 12.30
C TRP A 157 15.41 -1.00 11.48
N VAL A 158 15.49 -0.18 10.42
CA VAL A 158 14.30 0.08 9.60
C VAL A 158 13.84 -1.18 8.86
N THR A 159 14.78 -2.05 8.49
CA THR A 159 14.43 -3.33 7.85
C THR A 159 13.77 -4.28 8.87
N VAL A 160 14.24 -4.28 10.12
CA VAL A 160 13.57 -4.99 11.24
C VAL A 160 12.18 -4.40 11.47
N ALA A 161 12.05 -3.08 11.55
CA ALA A 161 10.77 -2.40 11.72
C ALA A 161 9.78 -2.74 10.59
N ALA A 162 10.25 -2.84 9.34
CA ALA A 162 9.43 -3.28 8.21
C ALA A 162 8.99 -4.74 8.35
N HIS A 163 9.87 -5.63 8.82
CA HIS A 163 9.53 -7.01 9.17
C HIS A 163 8.46 -7.08 10.27
N GLU A 164 8.63 -6.36 11.38
CA GLU A 164 7.65 -6.33 12.47
C GLU A 164 6.32 -5.69 12.06
N LEU A 165 6.36 -4.72 11.14
CA LEU A 165 5.17 -4.16 10.50
C LEU A 165 4.47 -5.22 9.62
N GLY A 166 5.23 -6.12 8.98
CA GLY A 166 4.74 -7.31 8.29
C GLY A 166 3.75 -8.12 9.13
N HIS A 167 4.14 -8.44 10.36
CA HIS A 167 3.26 -9.10 11.31
C HIS A 167 2.09 -8.20 11.72
N SER A 168 2.41 -7.00 12.20
CA SER A 168 1.47 -6.18 12.97
C SER A 168 0.37 -5.56 12.11
N ALA A 169 0.72 -5.12 10.89
CA ALA A 169 -0.22 -4.49 9.96
C ALA A 169 -0.87 -5.46 8.96
N PHE A 170 -0.14 -6.51 8.56
CA PHE A 170 -0.49 -7.28 7.36
C PHE A 170 -0.73 -8.77 7.64
N GLY A 171 -0.59 -9.21 8.90
CA GLY A 171 -0.87 -10.59 9.31
C GLY A 171 0.05 -11.61 8.65
N LEU A 172 1.26 -11.20 8.24
CA LEU A 172 2.26 -12.10 7.70
C LEU A 172 2.84 -12.94 8.84
N ALA A 173 3.09 -14.22 8.59
CA ALA A 173 3.86 -15.06 9.48
C ALA A 173 5.35 -14.98 9.15
N ASP A 174 6.18 -15.42 10.08
CA ASP A 174 7.59 -15.66 9.79
C ASP A 174 7.76 -16.78 8.78
N GLU A 175 8.65 -16.54 7.83
CA GLU A 175 9.02 -17.47 6.76
C GLU A 175 10.36 -18.18 7.06
N TYR A 176 11.03 -17.83 8.16
CA TYR A 176 12.20 -18.57 8.60
C TYR A 176 11.82 -19.87 9.33
N GLU A 177 12.69 -20.85 9.16
CA GLU A 177 12.49 -22.25 9.49
C GLU A 177 12.90 -22.63 10.92
N SER A 178 13.32 -21.67 11.75
CA SER A 178 13.81 -21.91 13.12
C SER A 178 13.29 -20.89 14.14
N TRP A 179 12.95 -21.28 15.36
CA TRP A 179 12.45 -20.36 16.40
C TRP A 179 13.57 -19.59 17.10
N VAL A 180 14.59 -20.31 17.58
CA VAL A 180 15.73 -19.73 18.32
C VAL A 180 17.00 -19.77 17.47
N SER A 181 17.37 -20.97 17.06
CA SER A 181 18.60 -21.22 16.33
C SER A 181 18.60 -22.65 15.82
N CYS A 182 19.23 -22.84 14.68
CA CYS A 182 19.32 -24.14 14.04
C CYS A 182 20.77 -24.64 14.03
N PRO A 183 21.04 -25.92 14.38
CA PRO A 183 20.11 -26.98 14.78
C PRO A 183 19.82 -27.02 16.30
N SER A 184 20.19 -25.98 17.05
CA SER A 184 20.17 -25.99 18.52
C SER A 184 18.80 -25.69 19.14
N GLU A 185 17.73 -26.28 18.61
CA GLU A 185 16.36 -26.16 19.14
C GLU A 185 15.62 -27.49 19.13
N THR A 186 14.51 -27.57 19.87
CA THR A 186 13.74 -28.81 20.05
C THR A 186 12.25 -28.54 19.85
N GLY A 187 11.54 -29.49 19.22
CA GLY A 187 10.09 -29.40 19.02
C GLY A 187 9.66 -28.70 17.72
N HIS A 188 10.63 -28.37 16.85
CA HIS A 188 10.43 -27.60 15.63
C HIS A 188 10.75 -28.39 14.34
N ASP A 189 10.95 -29.71 14.44
CA ASP A 189 11.34 -30.55 13.31
C ASP A 189 10.27 -30.61 12.23
N LEU A 190 9.04 -30.94 12.60
CA LEU A 190 7.93 -31.13 11.69
C LEU A 190 6.67 -30.46 12.21
N TYR A 191 6.09 -29.58 11.41
CA TYR A 191 4.77 -29.02 11.72
C TYR A 191 3.67 -30.07 11.49
N THR A 192 2.82 -30.27 12.49
CA THR A 192 1.70 -31.24 12.47
C THR A 192 0.34 -30.60 12.77
N GLY A 193 0.29 -29.26 12.77
CA GLY A 193 -0.92 -28.49 13.02
C GLY A 193 -1.85 -28.38 11.80
N THR A 194 -2.83 -27.49 11.89
CA THR A 194 -3.78 -27.19 10.82
C THR A 194 -3.27 -26.10 9.88
N GLU A 195 -3.92 -25.92 8.74
CA GLU A 195 -3.58 -24.86 7.79
C GLU A 195 -3.52 -23.49 8.49
N PRO A 196 -2.37 -22.78 8.46
CA PRO A 196 -2.26 -21.46 9.09
C PRO A 196 -3.21 -20.44 8.46
N THR A 197 -3.66 -19.44 9.21
CA THR A 197 -4.45 -18.33 8.65
C THR A 197 -3.59 -17.31 7.91
N ALA A 198 -2.30 -17.20 8.26
CA ALA A 198 -1.36 -16.28 7.63
C ALA A 198 -1.26 -16.53 6.11
N PRO A 199 -1.20 -15.47 5.28
CA PRO A 199 -1.31 -15.61 3.83
C PRO A 199 -0.01 -16.08 3.17
N ASN A 200 1.13 -16.04 3.87
CA ASN A 200 2.47 -16.31 3.32
C ASN A 200 3.12 -17.60 3.83
N ILE A 201 2.37 -18.47 4.53
CA ILE A 201 2.80 -19.84 4.85
C ILE A 201 1.63 -20.80 4.68
N THR A 202 1.90 -22.07 4.40
CA THR A 202 0.84 -23.06 4.11
C THR A 202 1.31 -24.51 4.27
N LEU A 203 0.37 -25.43 4.50
CA LEU A 203 0.59 -26.88 4.36
C LEU A 203 0.42 -27.34 2.89
N ASP A 204 -0.29 -26.57 2.08
CA ASP A 204 -0.68 -26.96 0.72
C ASP A 204 0.42 -26.70 -0.31
N THR A 205 0.82 -27.73 -1.04
CA THR A 205 1.79 -27.64 -2.14
C THR A 205 1.15 -27.71 -3.52
N GLY A 206 -0.17 -27.82 -3.62
CA GLY A 206 -0.89 -27.93 -4.88
C GLY A 206 -0.83 -26.64 -5.69
N ARG A 207 -0.32 -26.70 -6.93
CA ARG A 207 -0.15 -25.50 -7.79
C ARG A 207 -1.41 -24.64 -7.90
N THR A 208 -2.58 -25.28 -7.99
CA THR A 208 -3.86 -24.59 -8.22
C THR A 208 -4.64 -24.31 -6.94
N THR A 209 -4.23 -24.86 -5.80
CA THR A 209 -4.95 -24.78 -4.52
C THR A 209 -4.20 -23.96 -3.48
N ILE A 210 -2.88 -23.84 -3.62
CA ILE A 210 -2.03 -23.06 -2.72
C ILE A 210 -2.50 -21.59 -2.65
N LYS A 211 -2.36 -20.95 -1.49
CA LYS A 211 -2.85 -19.59 -1.23
C LYS A 211 -2.44 -18.55 -2.27
N TRP A 212 -1.30 -18.74 -2.93
CA TRP A 212 -0.76 -17.86 -3.96
C TRP A 212 -0.73 -18.49 -5.35
N ALA A 213 -1.64 -19.42 -5.65
CA ALA A 213 -1.72 -20.13 -6.93
C ALA A 213 -1.65 -19.21 -8.16
N ALA A 214 -2.30 -18.04 -8.10
CA ALA A 214 -2.31 -17.05 -9.18
C ALA A 214 -0.93 -16.47 -9.54
N LEU A 215 0.06 -16.60 -8.65
CA LEU A 215 1.43 -16.12 -8.85
C LEU A 215 2.41 -17.25 -9.23
N VAL A 216 1.97 -18.51 -9.17
CA VAL A 216 2.82 -19.66 -9.51
C VAL A 216 2.82 -19.85 -11.03
N GLN A 217 4.00 -19.73 -11.66
CA GLN A 217 4.14 -19.99 -13.10
C GLN A 217 3.87 -21.46 -13.42
N ALA A 218 3.37 -21.75 -14.62
CA ALA A 218 3.05 -23.11 -15.05
C ALA A 218 4.26 -24.07 -14.99
N THR A 219 5.48 -23.54 -15.18
CA THR A 219 6.74 -24.27 -15.21
C THR A 219 7.40 -24.47 -13.85
N THR A 220 6.96 -23.77 -12.78
CA THR A 220 7.60 -23.87 -11.45
C THR A 220 7.40 -25.26 -10.85
N THR A 221 8.43 -26.03 -10.52
CA THR A 221 8.26 -27.33 -9.82
C THR A 221 7.57 -27.16 -8.45
N MET A 222 6.66 -28.06 -8.09
CA MET A 222 5.88 -28.01 -6.85
C MET A 222 5.97 -29.36 -6.07
N PRO A 223 6.35 -29.34 -4.77
CA PRO A 223 6.98 -28.21 -4.11
C PRO A 223 8.31 -27.85 -4.77
N THR A 224 8.74 -26.61 -4.57
CA THR A 224 9.91 -26.02 -5.19
C THR A 224 11.20 -26.39 -4.46
N SER A 225 11.15 -26.55 -3.15
CA SER A 225 12.19 -27.21 -2.36
C SER A 225 11.56 -28.14 -1.31
N ARG A 226 12.34 -29.13 -0.88
CA ARG A 226 12.01 -30.00 0.26
C ARG A 226 13.23 -30.12 1.14
N ASN A 227 13.02 -30.09 2.45
CA ASN A 227 14.09 -30.36 3.39
C ASN A 227 14.29 -31.88 3.52
N ALA A 228 15.52 -32.34 3.30
CA ALA A 228 15.84 -33.77 3.32
C ALA A 228 15.97 -34.33 4.75
N ASP A 229 16.21 -33.48 5.75
CA ASP A 229 16.39 -33.86 7.13
C ASP A 229 15.69 -32.85 8.06
N CYS A 230 14.53 -33.23 8.59
CA CYS A 230 13.73 -32.36 9.43
C CYS A 230 14.34 -32.11 10.83
N SER A 231 15.41 -32.80 11.21
CA SER A 231 16.12 -32.51 12.46
C SER A 231 17.01 -31.27 12.37
N VAL A 232 17.20 -30.73 11.16
CA VAL A 232 18.02 -29.54 10.89
C VAL A 232 17.33 -28.66 9.86
N CYS A 233 17.75 -27.40 9.77
CA CYS A 233 17.29 -26.48 8.75
C CYS A 233 17.89 -26.85 7.40
N ASP A 234 17.11 -26.64 6.34
CA ASP A 234 17.52 -26.94 4.98
C ASP A 234 18.77 -26.11 4.58
N PRO A 235 19.94 -26.75 4.33
CA PRO A 235 21.14 -26.05 3.92
C PRO A 235 21.15 -25.71 2.42
N GLN A 236 20.12 -26.12 1.67
CA GLN A 236 20.08 -25.99 0.22
C GLN A 236 20.13 -24.52 -0.22
N ALA A 237 20.95 -24.22 -1.22
CA ALA A 237 20.91 -22.93 -1.92
C ALA A 237 19.62 -22.79 -2.76
N ASN A 238 19.25 -21.57 -3.14
CA ASN A 238 18.04 -21.34 -3.95
C ASN A 238 18.06 -22.19 -5.23
N PRO A 239 17.14 -23.17 -5.41
CA PRO A 239 17.16 -24.09 -6.55
C PRO A 239 16.65 -23.47 -7.85
N VAL A 240 16.11 -22.25 -7.79
CA VAL A 240 15.46 -21.56 -8.90
C VAL A 240 15.93 -20.11 -8.99
N ALA A 241 15.55 -19.41 -10.07
CA ALA A 241 15.85 -17.99 -10.21
C ALA A 241 15.28 -17.16 -9.05
N ALA A 242 16.00 -16.11 -8.65
CA ALA A 242 15.55 -15.20 -7.59
C ALA A 242 14.17 -14.59 -7.95
N GLY A 243 13.28 -14.54 -6.95
CA GLY A 243 11.92 -14.02 -7.13
C GLY A 243 10.89 -15.03 -7.68
N THR A 244 11.31 -16.27 -8.00
CA THR A 244 10.37 -17.34 -8.36
C THR A 244 9.40 -17.61 -7.21
N ILE A 245 8.10 -17.57 -7.50
CA ILE A 245 7.05 -17.93 -6.54
C ILE A 245 6.70 -19.41 -6.70
N GLY A 246 6.73 -20.13 -5.58
CA GLY A 246 6.57 -21.59 -5.51
C GLY A 246 6.20 -22.03 -4.11
N ALA A 247 6.54 -23.26 -3.72
CA ALA A 247 6.36 -23.78 -2.36
C ALA A 247 7.71 -24.28 -1.83
N PHE A 248 8.37 -23.46 -1.01
CA PHE A 248 9.67 -23.78 -0.42
C PHE A 248 9.47 -24.30 0.99
N GLU A 249 9.91 -25.53 1.27
CA GLU A 249 9.74 -26.13 2.60
C GLU A 249 10.61 -25.43 3.65
N GLY A 250 10.08 -25.35 4.87
CA GLY A 250 10.66 -24.64 6.01
C GLY A 250 10.03 -23.26 6.19
N ALA A 251 9.19 -23.08 7.20
CA ALA A 251 8.52 -21.81 7.48
C ALA A 251 7.85 -21.84 8.85
N GLY A 252 7.47 -20.67 9.37
CA GLY A 252 6.72 -20.58 10.62
C GLY A 252 7.43 -21.24 11.79
N TYR A 253 8.76 -21.17 11.81
CA TYR A 253 9.65 -21.80 12.80
C TYR A 253 9.74 -23.33 12.73
N TYR A 254 9.32 -23.98 11.65
CA TYR A 254 9.47 -25.42 11.49
C TYR A 254 10.39 -25.76 10.32
N HIS A 255 11.26 -26.74 10.53
CA HIS A 255 12.20 -27.22 9.51
C HIS A 255 11.50 -27.89 8.32
N CYS A 256 10.36 -28.56 8.59
CA CYS A 256 9.55 -29.29 7.62
C CYS A 256 8.04 -29.09 7.82
N GLY A 257 7.25 -29.45 6.81
CA GLY A 257 5.79 -29.54 6.90
C GLY A 257 5.04 -28.23 6.66
N LEU A 258 5.73 -27.09 6.67
CA LEU A 258 5.20 -25.79 6.23
C LEU A 258 6.01 -25.24 5.06
N TYR A 259 5.33 -24.54 4.16
CA TYR A 259 5.89 -23.97 2.95
C TYR A 259 5.73 -22.46 2.91
N ARG A 260 6.77 -21.75 2.46
CA ARG A 260 6.79 -20.32 2.17
C ARG A 260 6.76 -20.07 0.64
N PRO A 261 6.32 -18.88 0.19
CA PRO A 261 6.11 -18.59 -1.23
C PRO A 261 7.40 -18.34 -2.03
N ALA A 262 8.48 -17.91 -1.37
CA ALA A 262 9.73 -17.55 -2.02
C ALA A 262 10.93 -18.01 -1.19
N PHE A 263 12.06 -18.25 -1.85
CA PHE A 263 13.27 -18.65 -1.16
C PHE A 263 13.78 -17.57 -0.17
N ASN A 264 13.74 -16.30 -0.58
CA ASN A 264 14.10 -15.13 0.24
C ASN A 264 12.91 -14.17 0.35
N CYS A 265 12.75 -13.56 1.52
CA CYS A 265 11.69 -12.61 1.83
C CYS A 265 12.07 -11.76 3.05
N MET A 266 11.45 -10.59 3.20
CA MET A 266 11.51 -9.79 4.42
C MET A 266 11.15 -10.60 5.66
N MET A 267 10.17 -11.49 5.53
CA MET A 267 9.70 -12.36 6.61
C MET A 267 10.61 -13.56 6.89
N ARG A 268 11.70 -13.74 6.13
CA ARG A 268 12.68 -14.83 6.35
C ARG A 268 14.05 -14.30 6.77
N ASN A 269 14.62 -13.42 5.95
CA ASN A 269 16.02 -13.01 6.07
C ASN A 269 16.24 -11.53 5.72
N LEU A 270 15.21 -10.70 5.92
CA LEU A 270 15.30 -9.24 5.77
C LEU A 270 15.67 -8.75 4.35
N THR A 271 15.50 -9.59 3.32
CA THR A 271 15.48 -9.12 1.93
C THR A 271 14.15 -8.38 1.65
N PRO A 272 13.98 -7.67 0.52
CA PRO A 272 12.66 -7.12 0.18
C PRO A 272 11.54 -8.17 0.24
N PHE A 273 10.30 -7.73 0.55
CA PHE A 273 9.13 -8.61 0.61
C PHE A 273 8.98 -9.40 -0.70
N CYS A 274 8.66 -10.69 -0.61
CA CYS A 274 8.34 -11.49 -1.78
C CYS A 274 7.03 -11.03 -2.45
N ALA A 275 6.78 -11.42 -3.70
CA ALA A 275 5.61 -10.96 -4.45
C ALA A 275 4.26 -11.27 -3.76
N VAL A 276 4.19 -12.38 -3.01
CA VAL A 276 3.01 -12.74 -2.20
C VAL A 276 2.79 -11.73 -1.08
N CYS A 277 3.81 -11.46 -0.27
CA CYS A 277 3.75 -10.48 0.82
C CYS A 277 3.49 -9.06 0.31
N GLN A 278 4.12 -8.66 -0.81
CA GLN A 278 3.81 -7.38 -1.46
C GLN A 278 2.34 -7.31 -1.89
N GLY A 279 1.77 -8.40 -2.42
CA GLY A 279 0.36 -8.48 -2.76
C GLY A 279 -0.58 -8.30 -1.56
N VAL A 280 -0.23 -8.88 -0.41
CA VAL A 280 -0.97 -8.70 0.86
C VAL A 280 -0.94 -7.24 1.30
N ILE A 281 0.24 -6.60 1.28
CA ILE A 281 0.39 -5.18 1.64
C ILE A 281 -0.48 -4.29 0.73
N ARG A 282 -0.38 -4.48 -0.59
CA ARG A 282 -1.21 -3.72 -1.56
C ARG A 282 -2.71 -3.91 -1.30
N ARG A 283 -3.17 -5.14 -1.07
CA ARG A 283 -4.58 -5.43 -0.77
C ARG A 283 -5.05 -4.80 0.54
N THR A 284 -4.22 -4.82 1.57
CA THR A 284 -4.55 -4.21 2.87
C THR A 284 -4.73 -2.70 2.76
N LEU A 285 -3.91 -2.06 1.91
CA LEU A 285 -3.96 -0.62 1.70
C LEU A 285 -5.00 -0.18 0.66
N GLN A 286 -5.44 -1.08 -0.22
CA GLN A 286 -6.38 -0.80 -1.30
C GLN A 286 -7.68 -0.06 -0.87
N PRO A 287 -8.29 -0.33 0.31
CA PRO A 287 -9.50 0.36 0.74
C PRO A 287 -9.32 1.85 1.09
N PHE A 288 -8.07 2.31 1.23
CA PHE A 288 -7.74 3.70 1.53
C PHE A 288 -7.63 4.49 0.25
N GLU A 289 -8.07 5.74 0.28
CA GLU A 289 -8.04 6.60 -0.89
C GLU A 289 -6.61 7.06 -1.18
N TRP A 290 -6.27 7.28 -2.45
CA TRP A 290 -5.12 8.07 -2.85
C TRP A 290 -5.48 9.05 -3.96
N ALA A 291 -4.74 10.15 -4.06
CA ALA A 291 -4.88 11.14 -5.11
C ALA A 291 -4.03 10.75 -6.32
N LEU A 292 -4.64 10.74 -7.51
CA LEU A 292 -3.95 10.44 -8.76
C LEU A 292 -3.22 11.69 -9.28
N ARG A 293 -1.99 11.51 -9.74
CA ARG A 293 -1.22 12.54 -10.43
C ARG A 293 -1.66 12.66 -11.88
N ALA A 294 -2.13 13.85 -12.25
CA ALA A 294 -2.50 14.23 -13.60
C ALA A 294 -1.32 14.86 -14.36
N ALA A 295 -1.09 14.40 -15.59
CA ALA A 295 -0.26 15.09 -16.58
C ALA A 295 -1.15 15.88 -17.54
N ASP A 296 -0.83 17.14 -17.81
CA ASP A 296 -1.50 17.91 -18.86
C ASP A 296 -0.80 17.61 -20.19
N VAL A 297 -1.58 17.21 -21.20
CA VAL A 297 -1.07 16.73 -22.49
C VAL A 297 -1.81 17.38 -23.67
N THR A 298 -1.25 17.22 -24.86
CA THR A 298 -1.96 17.52 -26.12
C THR A 298 -2.63 16.26 -26.68
N SER A 299 -3.66 16.42 -27.51
CA SER A 299 -4.33 15.29 -28.17
C SER A 299 -3.36 14.46 -29.02
N THR A 300 -2.45 15.12 -29.74
CA THR A 300 -1.42 14.45 -30.57
C THR A 300 -0.42 13.65 -29.74
N ILE A 301 -0.07 14.11 -28.53
CA ILE A 301 0.85 13.36 -27.65
C ILE A 301 0.22 12.02 -27.25
N ILE A 302 -1.07 12.01 -26.90
CA ILE A 302 -1.74 10.78 -26.47
C ILE A 302 -1.82 9.74 -27.58
N GLU A 303 -2.09 10.16 -28.81
CA GLU A 303 -2.03 9.25 -29.96
C GLU A 303 -0.64 8.60 -30.07
N CYS A 304 0.43 9.39 -29.99
CA CYS A 304 1.81 8.88 -30.03
C CYS A 304 2.19 7.97 -28.85
N VAL A 305 1.57 8.15 -27.66
CA VAL A 305 1.85 7.30 -26.49
C VAL A 305 1.47 5.85 -26.76
N PHE A 306 0.36 5.60 -27.47
CA PHE A 306 -0.17 4.25 -27.69
C PHE A 306 0.00 3.74 -29.13
N ASP A 307 0.04 4.65 -30.10
CA ASP A 307 0.23 4.35 -31.51
C ASP A 307 0.98 5.51 -32.21
N PRO A 308 2.32 5.42 -32.30
CA PRO A 308 3.14 6.43 -32.97
C PRO A 308 2.78 6.70 -34.44
N SER A 309 1.99 5.83 -35.08
CA SER A 309 1.53 6.07 -36.45
C SER A 309 0.44 7.14 -36.55
N GLY A 310 -0.26 7.45 -35.45
CA GLY A 310 -1.39 8.37 -35.43
C GLY A 310 -2.62 7.87 -36.19
N THR A 311 -2.71 6.56 -36.49
CA THR A 311 -3.81 5.98 -37.28
C THR A 311 -4.92 5.36 -36.42
N ALA A 312 -4.76 5.37 -35.09
CA ALA A 312 -5.71 4.81 -34.15
C ALA A 312 -7.07 5.51 -34.22
N VAL A 313 -8.11 4.74 -34.53
CA VAL A 313 -9.49 5.25 -34.60
C VAL A 313 -10.17 5.07 -33.24
N PRO A 314 -10.67 6.15 -32.61
CA PRO A 314 -11.38 6.04 -31.33
C PRO A 314 -12.77 5.40 -31.49
N ASN A 315 -13.22 4.73 -30.44
CA ASN A 315 -14.56 4.16 -30.32
C ASN A 315 -15.29 4.80 -29.12
N ASP A 316 -16.29 5.62 -29.42
CA ASP A 316 -17.04 6.41 -28.44
C ASP A 316 -18.42 5.82 -28.15
N ILE A 317 -18.82 5.88 -26.88
CA ILE A 317 -20.23 5.92 -26.48
C ILE A 317 -20.50 7.23 -25.74
N ALA A 318 -21.70 7.78 -25.91
CA ALA A 318 -22.06 9.08 -25.34
C ALA A 318 -23.50 9.10 -24.82
N PRO A 319 -23.84 8.34 -23.76
CA PRO A 319 -25.16 8.40 -23.15
C PRO A 319 -25.50 9.81 -22.68
N ALA A 320 -26.79 10.15 -22.83
CA ALA A 320 -27.30 11.48 -22.52
C ALA A 320 -27.35 11.74 -21.00
N ILE A 321 -26.87 12.91 -20.60
CA ILE A 321 -27.03 13.46 -19.26
C ILE A 321 -28.28 14.35 -19.27
N ARG A 322 -29.28 13.99 -18.47
CA ARG A 322 -30.53 14.76 -18.34
C ARG A 322 -30.67 15.23 -16.89
N ILE A 323 -30.55 16.53 -16.67
CA ILE A 323 -30.70 17.13 -15.34
C ILE A 323 -32.11 17.70 -15.21
N THR A 324 -32.78 17.35 -14.12
CA THR A 324 -34.10 17.87 -13.78
C THR A 324 -34.07 19.39 -13.66
N GLY A 325 -34.96 20.08 -14.38
CA GLY A 325 -35.04 21.55 -14.39
C GLY A 325 -34.08 22.24 -15.36
N ALA A 326 -33.27 21.49 -16.13
CA ALA A 326 -32.49 22.01 -17.25
C ALA A 326 -33.19 21.71 -18.59
N THR A 327 -32.86 22.49 -19.61
CA THR A 327 -33.27 22.26 -21.02
C THR A 327 -32.09 21.68 -21.79
N GLY A 328 -32.36 20.80 -22.76
CA GLY A 328 -31.35 20.12 -23.55
C GLY A 328 -30.86 18.82 -22.90
N SER A 329 -29.78 18.25 -23.42
CA SER A 329 -29.16 17.04 -22.85
C SER A 329 -27.66 17.10 -23.08
N GLY A 330 -26.91 16.93 -21.99
CA GLY A 330 -25.46 16.76 -22.06
C GLY A 330 -25.11 15.33 -22.45
N SER A 331 -23.83 15.00 -22.41
CA SER A 331 -23.37 13.62 -22.61
C SER A 331 -22.16 13.29 -21.74
N LEU A 332 -22.09 12.03 -21.30
CA LEU A 332 -20.86 11.44 -20.79
C LEU A 332 -20.21 10.67 -21.94
N GLN A 333 -19.18 11.24 -22.55
CA GLN A 333 -18.39 10.56 -23.56
C GLN A 333 -17.43 9.58 -22.87
N SER A 334 -17.49 8.32 -23.26
CA SER A 334 -16.52 7.28 -22.90
C SER A 334 -15.87 6.79 -24.19
N ARG A 335 -14.58 7.04 -24.30
CA ARG A 335 -13.76 6.81 -25.49
C ARG A 335 -12.75 5.71 -25.22
N LEU A 336 -12.63 4.80 -26.17
CA LEU A 336 -11.60 3.77 -26.19
C LEU A 336 -10.69 3.95 -27.39
N TYR A 337 -9.43 3.61 -27.20
CA TYR A 337 -8.46 3.41 -28.27
C TYR A 337 -8.06 1.93 -28.36
N PRO A 338 -7.53 1.49 -29.51
CA PRO A 338 -6.88 0.18 -29.61
C PRO A 338 -5.79 -0.01 -28.54
N ARG A 339 -5.49 -1.27 -28.24
CA ARG A 339 -4.37 -1.63 -27.36
C ARG A 339 -3.07 -1.03 -27.89
N GLY A 340 -2.26 -0.44 -27.02
CA GLY A 340 -1.00 0.18 -27.39
C GLY A 340 -0.07 -0.78 -28.12
N VAL A 341 0.50 -0.32 -29.23
CA VAL A 341 1.33 -1.14 -30.12
C VAL A 341 2.72 -1.36 -29.55
N ALA A 342 3.39 -2.44 -29.95
CA ALA A 342 4.76 -2.72 -29.54
C ALA A 342 5.70 -1.56 -29.92
N GLY A 343 6.59 -1.17 -29.01
CA GLY A 343 7.51 -0.04 -29.21
C GLY A 343 6.95 1.34 -28.85
N SER A 344 5.66 1.45 -28.55
CA SER A 344 5.07 2.66 -27.96
C SER A 344 5.28 2.72 -26.45
N LEU A 345 5.11 3.90 -25.83
CA LEU A 345 5.21 4.06 -24.37
C LEU A 345 4.10 3.29 -23.63
N GLY A 346 2.91 3.22 -24.25
CA GLY A 346 1.75 2.48 -23.76
C GLY A 346 1.66 1.04 -24.26
N ALA A 347 2.77 0.46 -24.75
CA ALA A 347 2.77 -0.86 -25.37
C ALA A 347 2.08 -1.92 -24.50
N GLY A 348 1.11 -2.61 -25.08
CA GLY A 348 0.36 -3.68 -24.44
C GLY A 348 -0.74 -3.23 -23.47
N LYS A 349 -0.94 -1.92 -23.28
CA LYS A 349 -1.94 -1.35 -22.37
C LYS A 349 -3.15 -0.78 -23.11
N TYR A 350 -4.23 -0.52 -22.39
CA TYR A 350 -5.50 -0.02 -22.92
C TYR A 350 -5.78 1.40 -22.40
N PRO A 351 -5.95 2.40 -23.29
CA PRO A 351 -6.35 3.76 -22.91
C PRO A 351 -7.86 3.87 -22.77
N TYR A 352 -8.30 4.59 -21.74
CA TYR A 352 -9.69 4.92 -21.47
C TYR A 352 -9.80 6.42 -21.27
N GLU A 353 -10.68 7.08 -22.02
CA GLU A 353 -10.90 8.51 -21.89
C GLU A 353 -12.36 8.83 -21.56
N TYR A 354 -12.57 9.87 -20.75
CA TYR A 354 -13.87 10.34 -20.33
C TYR A 354 -14.00 11.85 -20.50
N ARG A 355 -15.15 12.31 -20.97
CA ARG A 355 -15.48 13.74 -21.07
C ARG A 355 -16.95 13.97 -20.72
N VAL A 356 -17.20 14.97 -19.90
CA VAL A 356 -18.56 15.44 -19.60
C VAL A 356 -18.82 16.66 -20.48
N ASP A 357 -19.78 16.55 -21.39
CA ASP A 357 -20.17 17.63 -22.29
C ASP A 357 -21.56 18.15 -21.92
N MET A 358 -21.62 19.34 -21.35
CA MET A 358 -22.86 20.03 -20.99
C MET A 358 -23.12 21.23 -21.91
N THR A 359 -22.38 21.36 -23.02
CA THR A 359 -22.55 22.47 -23.99
C THR A 359 -23.97 22.59 -24.56
N PRO A 360 -24.75 21.51 -24.78
CA PRO A 360 -26.12 21.61 -25.27
C PRO A 360 -27.14 21.89 -24.16
N VAL A 361 -26.71 22.02 -22.90
CA VAL A 361 -27.57 22.20 -21.74
C VAL A 361 -27.68 23.66 -21.37
N SER A 362 -28.88 24.11 -21.02
CA SER A 362 -29.13 25.41 -20.39
C SER A 362 -29.98 25.21 -19.12
N GLY A 363 -29.69 25.96 -18.06
CA GLY A 363 -30.42 25.81 -16.80
C GLY A 363 -29.81 26.63 -15.66
N PRO A 364 -30.47 26.64 -14.49
CA PRO A 364 -29.97 27.35 -13.33
C PRO A 364 -28.72 26.68 -12.76
N LEU A 365 -27.74 27.48 -12.32
CA LEU A 365 -26.56 27.01 -11.59
C LEU A 365 -26.78 27.17 -10.08
N PRO A 366 -26.19 26.29 -9.25
CA PRO A 366 -25.31 25.18 -9.61
C PRO A 366 -26.05 23.91 -10.07
N ALA A 367 -27.38 23.84 -9.98
CA ALA A 367 -28.16 22.62 -10.21
C ALA A 367 -27.87 21.93 -11.56
N SER A 368 -27.68 22.69 -12.62
CA SER A 368 -27.40 22.19 -13.99
C SER A 368 -25.92 21.91 -14.29
N ALA A 369 -25.07 21.77 -13.26
CA ALA A 369 -23.66 21.42 -13.42
C ALA A 369 -23.37 19.98 -12.98
N VAL A 370 -22.44 19.30 -13.65
CA VAL A 370 -21.89 18.03 -13.18
C VAL A 370 -20.72 18.29 -12.24
N ARG A 371 -20.83 17.78 -11.02
CA ARG A 371 -19.85 17.95 -9.93
C ARG A 371 -18.81 16.85 -9.92
N THR A 372 -19.26 15.60 -9.99
CA THR A 372 -18.38 14.45 -9.91
C THR A 372 -18.70 13.43 -10.99
N LEU A 373 -17.69 12.69 -11.41
CA LEU A 373 -17.80 11.49 -12.22
C LEU A 373 -17.12 10.36 -11.46
N SER A 374 -17.81 9.23 -11.29
CA SER A 374 -17.27 8.08 -10.57
C SER A 374 -17.60 6.78 -11.26
N LEU A 375 -16.65 5.85 -11.29
CA LEU A 375 -16.82 4.55 -11.91
C LEU A 375 -15.88 3.51 -11.30
N ASP A 376 -16.25 2.25 -11.46
CA ASP A 376 -15.42 1.11 -11.10
C ASP A 376 -14.36 0.86 -12.19
N PHE A 377 -13.22 1.54 -12.06
CA PHE A 377 -12.13 1.51 -13.04
C PHE A 377 -11.18 0.32 -12.81
N GLY A 378 -10.96 -0.06 -11.56
CA GLY A 378 -9.95 -1.06 -11.21
C GLY A 378 -8.53 -0.51 -11.18
N PRO A 379 -7.51 -1.38 -11.30
CA PRO A 379 -6.11 -0.98 -11.25
C PRO A 379 -5.75 0.00 -12.38
N VAL A 380 -5.10 1.10 -11.99
CA VAL A 380 -4.52 2.09 -12.90
C VAL A 380 -3.07 1.73 -13.17
N SER A 381 -2.69 1.71 -14.45
CA SER A 381 -1.33 1.45 -14.89
C SER A 381 -0.66 2.79 -15.22
N ARG A 382 0.48 3.08 -14.59
CA ARG A 382 1.23 4.32 -14.84
C ARG A 382 1.86 4.30 -16.22
N VAL A 383 1.78 5.43 -16.92
CA VAL A 383 2.46 5.70 -18.19
C VAL A 383 3.05 7.10 -18.11
N ASP A 384 4.25 7.28 -18.67
CA ASP A 384 4.90 8.60 -18.72
C ASP A 384 4.35 9.40 -19.90
N TYR A 385 3.23 10.09 -19.69
CA TYR A 385 2.56 10.84 -20.77
C TYR A 385 3.25 12.15 -21.14
N ASP A 386 4.04 12.74 -20.24
CA ASP A 386 4.64 14.07 -20.40
C ASP A 386 6.18 14.08 -20.32
N GLY A 387 6.82 12.92 -20.18
CA GLY A 387 8.27 12.78 -20.10
C GLY A 387 8.87 13.21 -18.76
N THR A 388 8.03 13.48 -17.76
CA THR A 388 8.47 13.88 -16.41
C THR A 388 8.46 12.71 -15.41
N GLY A 389 8.32 11.49 -15.92
CA GLY A 389 8.11 10.28 -15.14
C GLY A 389 6.63 9.95 -14.99
N GLY A 390 6.32 8.65 -14.95
CA GLY A 390 4.96 8.10 -14.98
C GLY A 390 3.90 8.93 -14.25
N SER A 391 2.79 9.21 -14.92
CA SER A 391 1.60 9.84 -14.36
C SER A 391 0.46 8.81 -14.31
N ASP A 392 -0.49 9.04 -13.40
CA ASP A 392 -1.56 8.09 -13.12
C ASP A 392 -2.74 8.32 -14.06
N LEU A 393 -2.93 9.57 -14.48
CA LEU A 393 -3.90 9.99 -15.47
C LEU A 393 -3.33 11.12 -16.33
N PHE A 394 -3.98 11.39 -17.45
CA PHE A 394 -3.70 12.55 -18.30
C PHE A 394 -4.95 13.40 -18.51
N VAL A 395 -4.76 14.68 -18.79
CA VAL A 395 -5.81 15.63 -19.18
C VAL A 395 -5.42 16.26 -20.50
N ILE A 396 -6.25 16.09 -21.54
CA ILE A 396 -6.04 16.71 -22.85
C ILE A 396 -6.44 18.19 -22.74
N ALA A 397 -5.52 19.00 -22.21
CA ALA A 397 -5.73 20.42 -21.92
C ALA A 397 -5.48 21.32 -23.14
N GLN A 398 -4.86 20.80 -24.19
CA GLN A 398 -4.55 21.52 -25.43
C GLN A 398 -4.85 20.67 -26.67
N GLY A 399 -5.38 21.31 -27.73
CA GLY A 399 -5.69 20.62 -28.98
C GLY A 399 -6.90 19.67 -28.94
N GLY A 400 -7.64 19.66 -27.82
CA GLY A 400 -8.87 18.88 -27.64
C GLY A 400 -10.05 19.74 -27.17
N PRO A 401 -11.29 19.21 -27.20
CA PRO A 401 -12.46 19.94 -26.74
C PRO A 401 -12.51 20.03 -25.21
N GLY A 402 -13.05 21.13 -24.68
CA GLY A 402 -13.25 21.32 -23.25
C GLY A 402 -12.75 22.66 -22.74
N THR A 403 -13.27 23.05 -21.58
CA THR A 403 -12.89 24.28 -20.86
C THR A 403 -12.75 24.06 -19.35
N VAL A 404 -13.30 22.97 -18.82
CA VAL A 404 -13.29 22.66 -17.38
C VAL A 404 -12.28 21.56 -17.08
N ARG A 405 -11.29 21.88 -16.25
CA ARG A 405 -10.31 20.92 -15.73
C ARG A 405 -10.84 20.26 -14.45
N PRO A 406 -10.61 18.95 -14.23
CA PRO A 406 -10.80 18.36 -12.91
C PRO A 406 -9.97 19.10 -11.84
N VAL A 407 -10.58 19.32 -10.68
CA VAL A 407 -9.90 19.83 -9.49
C VAL A 407 -9.11 18.72 -8.82
N SER A 408 -9.66 17.50 -8.79
CA SER A 408 -8.95 16.33 -8.27
C SER A 408 -9.45 15.04 -8.93
N ALA A 409 -8.61 14.02 -8.84
CA ALA A 409 -8.96 12.65 -9.14
C ALA A 409 -8.46 11.77 -7.99
N THR A 410 -9.33 10.96 -7.42
CA THR A 410 -8.98 10.04 -6.34
C THR A 410 -9.42 8.63 -6.67
N GLN A 411 -8.75 7.65 -6.07
CA GLN A 411 -9.17 6.25 -6.18
C GLN A 411 -9.20 5.61 -4.80
N ARG A 412 -10.32 4.94 -4.51
CA ARG A 412 -10.55 4.14 -3.31
C ARG A 412 -11.01 2.74 -3.72
N GLY A 413 -10.29 1.70 -3.31
CA GLY A 413 -10.51 0.37 -3.89
C GLY A 413 -10.25 0.41 -5.40
N SER A 414 -11.20 -0.11 -6.18
CA SER A 414 -11.25 -0.01 -7.64
C SER A 414 -11.98 1.24 -8.14
N ARG A 415 -12.64 1.99 -7.26
CA ARG A 415 -13.50 3.11 -7.63
C ARG A 415 -12.69 4.37 -7.86
N LEU A 416 -12.74 4.88 -9.08
CA LEU A 416 -12.23 6.19 -9.49
C LEU A 416 -13.30 7.25 -9.20
N THR A 417 -12.88 8.41 -8.71
CA THR A 417 -13.72 9.60 -8.57
C THR A 417 -12.98 10.81 -9.10
N ILE A 418 -13.60 11.50 -10.05
CA ILE A 418 -13.16 12.78 -10.60
C ILE A 418 -14.05 13.86 -10.01
N ASP A 419 -13.46 14.89 -9.42
CA ASP A 419 -14.17 16.07 -8.92
C ASP A 419 -13.85 17.27 -9.81
N PHE A 420 -14.89 17.89 -10.35
CA PHE A 420 -14.81 19.09 -11.18
C PHE A 420 -14.96 20.39 -10.38
N GLY A 421 -15.11 20.32 -9.05
CA GLY A 421 -15.21 21.47 -8.16
C GLY A 421 -16.52 22.23 -8.27
N THR A 422 -16.58 23.42 -7.68
CA THR A 422 -17.74 24.33 -7.73
C THR A 422 -17.50 25.43 -8.78
N PRO A 423 -18.39 25.64 -9.77
CA PRO A 423 -19.69 25.00 -9.96
C PRO A 423 -19.63 23.59 -10.60
N GLY A 424 -18.49 23.17 -11.14
CA GLY A 424 -18.32 21.91 -11.86
C GLY A 424 -18.38 22.13 -13.37
N VAL A 425 -18.74 21.09 -14.12
CA VAL A 425 -19.03 21.21 -15.57
C VAL A 425 -20.44 21.78 -15.73
N ALA A 426 -20.52 23.12 -15.71
CA ALA A 426 -21.78 23.86 -15.82
C ALA A 426 -22.47 23.68 -17.18
N ALA A 427 -23.78 23.91 -17.21
CA ALA A 427 -24.55 24.11 -18.44
C ALA A 427 -23.83 25.10 -19.38
N GLY A 428 -23.70 24.73 -20.65
CA GLY A 428 -22.94 25.49 -21.66
C GLY A 428 -21.44 25.19 -21.71
N ASN A 429 -20.89 24.41 -20.76
CA ASN A 429 -19.47 24.07 -20.70
C ASN A 429 -19.21 22.59 -20.97
N SER A 430 -17.93 22.26 -21.14
CA SER A 430 -17.46 20.88 -21.28
C SER A 430 -16.21 20.69 -20.43
N SER A 431 -16.04 19.50 -19.85
CA SER A 431 -14.72 19.12 -19.33
C SER A 431 -13.73 18.94 -20.48
N PHE A 432 -12.44 19.04 -20.16
CA PHE A 432 -11.41 18.38 -20.99
C PHE A 432 -11.65 16.86 -20.99
N PHE A 433 -11.08 16.18 -21.98
CA PHE A 433 -10.89 14.74 -21.88
C PHE A 433 -9.89 14.45 -20.76
N LEU A 434 -10.26 13.52 -19.88
CA LEU A 434 -9.37 12.91 -18.92
C LEU A 434 -9.18 11.45 -19.31
N GLY A 435 -7.96 10.93 -19.21
CA GLY A 435 -7.70 9.54 -19.55
C GLY A 435 -6.82 8.81 -18.55
N LEU A 436 -7.02 7.51 -18.50
CA LEU A 436 -6.30 6.57 -17.65
C LEU A 436 -5.91 5.35 -18.47
N THR A 437 -4.89 4.64 -18.01
CA THR A 437 -4.41 3.42 -18.65
C THR A 437 -4.64 2.22 -17.74
N SER A 438 -4.95 1.07 -18.34
CA SER A 438 -5.02 -0.22 -17.64
C SER A 438 -4.33 -1.32 -18.44
N ASP A 439 -3.86 -2.34 -17.74
CA ASP A 439 -3.37 -3.59 -18.34
C ASP A 439 -4.52 -4.52 -18.79
N HIS A 440 -5.77 -4.14 -18.49
CA HIS A 440 -6.96 -4.95 -18.77
C HIS A 440 -7.81 -4.41 -19.94
N PRO A 441 -8.40 -5.30 -20.76
CA PRO A 441 -9.28 -4.93 -21.87
C PRO A 441 -10.60 -4.33 -21.37
N PRO A 442 -11.38 -3.65 -22.25
CA PRO A 442 -12.60 -2.97 -21.84
C PRO A 442 -13.76 -3.94 -21.55
N ARG A 443 -14.64 -3.52 -20.65
CA ARG A 443 -16.00 -4.03 -20.44
C ARG A 443 -17.00 -2.89 -20.45
N ASP A 444 -18.24 -3.20 -20.83
CA ASP A 444 -19.36 -2.31 -20.59
C ASP A 444 -19.71 -2.31 -19.09
N THR A 445 -20.03 -1.13 -18.56
CA THR A 445 -20.37 -0.92 -17.15
C THR A 445 -21.16 0.39 -17.01
N THR A 446 -21.28 0.91 -15.79
CA THR A 446 -21.92 2.20 -15.51
C THR A 446 -21.01 3.13 -14.73
N ALA A 447 -21.12 4.43 -15.03
CA ALA A 447 -20.61 5.51 -14.21
C ALA A 447 -21.76 6.16 -13.43
N GLN A 448 -21.42 6.75 -12.29
CA GLN A 448 -22.27 7.66 -11.54
C GLN A 448 -21.75 9.07 -11.69
N ILE A 449 -22.61 10.00 -12.07
CA ILE A 449 -22.33 11.44 -11.97
C ILE A 449 -23.19 12.05 -10.87
N THR A 450 -22.67 13.05 -10.17
CA THR A 450 -23.46 13.86 -9.23
C THR A 450 -23.64 15.24 -9.82
N ASP A 451 -24.86 15.78 -9.83
CA ASP A 451 -25.13 17.16 -10.26
C ASP A 451 -24.96 18.17 -9.12
N GLY A 452 -25.01 19.46 -9.43
CA GLY A 452 -24.85 20.53 -8.44
C GLY A 452 -26.03 20.70 -7.48
N ALA A 453 -27.12 19.96 -7.67
CA ALA A 453 -28.20 19.81 -6.68
C ALA A 453 -28.01 18.57 -5.79
N GLY A 454 -26.96 17.78 -6.02
CA GLY A 454 -26.65 16.57 -5.25
C GLY A 454 -27.35 15.32 -5.76
N ASN A 455 -28.07 15.35 -6.89
CA ASN A 455 -28.69 14.15 -7.44
C ASN A 455 -27.64 13.30 -8.15
N THR A 456 -27.75 11.99 -8.00
CA THR A 456 -26.88 11.02 -8.68
C THR A 456 -27.57 10.46 -9.93
N HIS A 457 -26.87 10.45 -11.05
CA HIS A 457 -27.33 9.86 -12.31
C HIS A 457 -26.43 8.70 -12.70
N THR A 458 -27.01 7.59 -13.13
CA THR A 458 -26.27 6.40 -13.59
C THR A 458 -26.30 6.33 -15.10
N LEU A 459 -25.13 6.23 -15.73
CA LEU A 459 -24.95 6.31 -17.17
C LEU A 459 -24.10 5.13 -17.64
N ALA A 460 -24.36 4.61 -18.84
CA ALA A 460 -23.48 3.62 -19.45
C ALA A 460 -22.06 4.19 -19.62
N THR A 461 -21.05 3.37 -19.45
CA THR A 461 -19.66 3.74 -19.71
C THR A 461 -18.85 2.48 -20.00
N ARG A 462 -17.58 2.63 -20.35
CA ARG A 462 -16.65 1.52 -20.44
C ARG A 462 -15.51 1.69 -19.45
N ALA A 463 -15.07 0.59 -18.88
CA ALA A 463 -13.98 0.54 -17.90
C ALA A 463 -13.20 -0.77 -18.10
N PRO A 464 -12.01 -0.91 -17.50
CA PRO A 464 -11.26 -2.16 -17.56
C PRO A 464 -12.00 -3.37 -16.97
N ALA A 465 -11.78 -4.53 -17.59
CA ALA A 465 -12.23 -5.85 -17.16
C ALA A 465 -11.13 -6.54 -16.35
N PHE A 466 -11.09 -6.25 -15.05
CA PHE A 466 -10.13 -6.82 -14.12
C PHE A 466 -10.78 -7.91 -13.25
N PRO A 467 -10.01 -8.91 -12.78
CA PRO A 467 -10.51 -9.87 -11.82
C PRO A 467 -10.94 -9.15 -10.55
N THR A 468 -12.17 -9.38 -10.08
CA THR A 468 -12.53 -8.99 -8.71
C THR A 468 -11.70 -9.83 -7.74
N PRO A 469 -11.05 -9.20 -6.74
CA PRO A 469 -10.16 -9.87 -5.80
C PRO A 469 -10.81 -11.02 -5.03
#